data_AF-A0A927ZHZ0-F1
#
_entry.id   AF-A0A927ZHZ0-F1
#
_cell.length_a   1.000
_cell.length_b   1.000
_cell.length_c   1.000
_cell.angle_alpha   90.00
_cell.angle_beta   90.00
_cell.angle_gamma   90.00
#
_symmetry.space_group_name_H-M   'P 1'
#
loop_
_entity.id
_entity.type
_entity.pdbx_description
1 polymer ?
#
loop_
_entity_poly.entity_id
_entity_poly.type
_entity_poly.pdbx_seq_one_letter_code
_entity_poly.pdbx_strand_id
1 'polypeptide(L)'
;MQDLPAVYSLNPLWSIYGTVTRSEPDFGQPAEGFFREHAVTLSEALIAHTRDAAYAESFESEIGTLEPGKLADIIVLDCCLFDIDPIDIRYAQVDITMVDGIIVYERDR
;
A
#
# COMPACT_ATOMS: atom_id res chain seq x y z
N MET A 1 -16.47 -12.69 -16.44
CA MET A 1 -15.97 -11.39 -16.96
C MET A 1 -15.23 -10.75 -15.81
N GLN A 2 -13.91 -10.97 -15.78
CA GLN A 2 -13.02 -10.66 -14.66
C GLN A 2 -12.46 -9.25 -14.85
N ASP A 3 -13.25 -8.24 -14.48
CA ASP A 3 -12.71 -6.94 -14.10
C ASP A 3 -12.64 -6.96 -12.57
N LEU A 4 -11.57 -7.57 -12.02
CA LEU A 4 -11.29 -7.43 -10.60
C LEU A 4 -10.78 -6.00 -10.39
N PRO A 5 -11.41 -5.20 -9.52
CA PRO A 5 -10.96 -3.84 -9.28
C PRO A 5 -9.52 -3.85 -8.76
N ALA A 6 -8.71 -2.86 -9.19
CA ALA A 6 -7.37 -2.67 -8.63
C ALA A 6 -7.41 -2.46 -7.10
N VAL A 7 -8.56 -2.01 -6.59
CA VAL A 7 -8.85 -1.81 -5.17
C VAL A 7 -9.78 -2.92 -4.67
N TYR A 8 -9.25 -3.85 -3.88
CA TYR A 8 -10.01 -4.93 -3.24
C TYR A 8 -10.67 -4.51 -1.91
N SER A 9 -10.15 -3.45 -1.29
CA SER A 9 -10.52 -3.01 0.05
C SER A 9 -10.13 -1.55 0.23
N LEU A 10 -10.75 -0.88 1.21
CA LEU A 10 -10.27 0.42 1.69
C LEU A 10 -8.92 0.31 2.41
N ASN A 11 -8.46 -0.90 2.76
CA ASN A 11 -7.12 -1.14 3.28
C ASN A 11 -6.09 -1.10 2.14
N PRO A 12 -5.18 -0.10 2.10
CA PRO A 12 -4.20 0.03 1.03
C PRO A 12 -3.23 -1.17 0.95
N LEU A 13 -2.91 -1.82 2.07
CA LEU A 13 -2.02 -2.97 2.08
C LEU A 13 -2.61 -4.17 1.32
N TRP A 14 -3.94 -4.30 1.31
CA TRP A 14 -4.61 -5.35 0.55
C TRP A 14 -4.61 -5.06 -0.95
N SER A 15 -4.72 -3.78 -1.33
CA SER A 15 -4.54 -3.33 -2.71
C SER A 15 -3.11 -3.58 -3.20
N ILE A 16 -2.10 -3.24 -2.37
CA ILE A 16 -0.68 -3.52 -2.65
C ILE A 16 -0.46 -5.04 -2.79
N TYR A 17 -0.96 -5.85 -1.85
CA TYR A 17 -0.92 -7.31 -1.95
C TYR A 17 -1.51 -7.80 -3.28
N GLY A 18 -2.71 -7.36 -3.65
CA GLY A 18 -3.41 -7.83 -4.84
C GLY A 18 -2.72 -7.42 -6.14
N THR A 19 -2.04 -6.28 -6.17
CA THR A 19 -1.30 -5.80 -7.36
C THR A 19 0.06 -6.47 -7.52
N VAL A 20 0.72 -6.81 -6.42
CA VAL A 20 2.02 -7.50 -6.41
C VAL A 20 1.89 -9.01 -6.60
N THR A 21 0.96 -9.65 -5.89
CA THR A 21 0.79 -11.12 -5.95
C THR A 21 -0.14 -11.57 -7.06
N ARG A 22 -1.06 -10.67 -7.47
CA ARG A 22 -2.20 -10.96 -8.36
C ARG A 22 -3.18 -11.97 -7.78
N SER A 23 -3.22 -12.10 -6.46
CA SER A 23 -4.12 -12.98 -5.72
C SER A 23 -5.13 -12.16 -4.93
N GLU A 24 -6.30 -12.73 -4.64
CA GLU A 24 -7.32 -12.11 -3.81
C GLU A 24 -6.85 -12.08 -2.33
N PRO A 25 -6.91 -10.92 -1.65
CA PRO A 25 -6.36 -10.77 -0.32
C PRO A 25 -7.14 -11.52 0.77
N ASP A 26 -8.38 -11.97 0.54
CA ASP A 26 -9.12 -12.73 1.56
C ASP A 26 -8.62 -14.16 1.69
N PHE A 27 -8.51 -14.86 0.56
CA PHE A 27 -8.19 -16.29 0.52
C PHE A 27 -6.81 -16.61 -0.06
N GLY A 28 -6.09 -15.60 -0.57
CA GLY A 28 -4.83 -15.78 -1.28
C GLY A 28 -4.99 -16.59 -2.56
N GLN A 29 -6.14 -16.48 -3.22
CA GLN A 29 -6.47 -17.28 -4.40
C GLN A 29 -6.48 -16.45 -5.68
N PRO A 30 -6.04 -17.02 -6.81
CA PRO A 30 -5.27 -18.25 -6.92
C PRO A 30 -3.88 -18.04 -6.31
N ALA A 31 -3.28 -19.08 -5.72
CA ALA A 31 -1.97 -18.97 -5.08
C ALA A 31 -0.86 -18.59 -6.07
N GLU A 32 -1.01 -19.02 -7.33
CA GLU A 32 -0.14 -18.66 -8.44
C GLU A 32 -0.37 -17.25 -8.99
N GLY A 33 -1.43 -16.55 -8.58
CA GLY A 33 -1.80 -15.22 -9.07
C GLY A 33 -2.43 -15.20 -10.47
N PHE A 34 -3.38 -14.29 -10.71
CA PHE A 34 -4.01 -14.08 -12.01
C PHE A 34 -3.16 -13.21 -12.93
N PHE A 35 -2.81 -13.71 -14.12
CA PHE A 35 -2.03 -12.96 -15.11
C PHE A 35 -0.78 -12.33 -14.48
N ARG A 36 0.08 -13.16 -13.87
CA ARG A 36 1.31 -12.77 -13.15
C ARG A 36 2.22 -11.86 -13.98
N GLU A 37 2.18 -11.96 -15.29
CA GLU A 37 2.89 -11.09 -16.23
C GLU A 37 2.47 -9.61 -16.15
N HIS A 38 1.32 -9.32 -15.54
CA HIS A 38 0.83 -7.96 -15.24
C HIS A 38 0.99 -7.57 -13.76
N ALA A 39 1.67 -8.40 -12.96
CA ALA A 39 2.06 -8.01 -11.61
C ALA A 39 3.03 -6.83 -11.66
N VAL A 40 2.87 -5.90 -10.73
CA VAL A 40 3.82 -4.81 -10.52
C VAL A 40 4.76 -5.16 -9.38
N THR A 41 5.94 -4.56 -9.37
CA THR A 41 6.86 -4.66 -8.24
C THR A 41 6.28 -3.95 -7.01
N LEU A 42 6.74 -4.34 -5.81
CA LEU A 42 6.37 -3.66 -4.57
C LEU A 42 6.68 -2.16 -4.62
N SER A 43 7.83 -1.78 -5.19
CA SER A 43 8.22 -0.37 -5.35
C SER A 43 7.23 0.39 -6.24
N GLU A 44 6.82 -0.18 -7.38
CA GLU A 44 5.81 0.42 -8.26
C GLU A 44 4.46 0.54 -7.56
N ALA A 45 4.04 -0.48 -6.82
CA ALA A 45 2.80 -0.45 -6.05
C ALA A 45 2.81 0.65 -4.98
N LEU A 46 3.91 0.80 -4.22
CA LEU A 46 4.05 1.84 -3.20
C LEU A 46 4.05 3.24 -3.82
N ILE A 47 4.77 3.42 -4.94
CA ILE A 47 4.81 4.68 -5.69
C ILE A 47 3.41 5.05 -6.20
N ALA A 48 2.67 4.08 -6.75
CA ALA A 48 1.31 4.27 -7.24
C ALA A 48 0.36 4.75 -6.14
N HIS A 49 0.49 4.19 -4.92
CA HIS A 49 -0.36 4.53 -3.77
C HIS A 49 0.06 5.79 -3.02
N THR A 50 1.20 6.40 -3.35
CA THR A 50 1.73 7.55 -2.63
C THR A 50 1.98 8.72 -3.59
N ARG A 51 3.15 8.74 -4.23
CA ARG A 51 3.57 9.82 -5.12
C ARG A 51 2.62 10.01 -6.30
N ASP A 52 2.28 8.94 -7.01
CA ASP A 52 1.50 9.06 -8.24
C ASP A 52 0.02 9.34 -7.94
N ALA A 53 -0.51 8.86 -6.81
CA ALA A 53 -1.83 9.24 -6.32
C ALA A 53 -1.90 10.74 -5.99
N ALA A 54 -0.90 11.28 -5.28
CA ALA A 54 -0.83 12.71 -4.99
C ALA A 54 -0.76 13.54 -6.28
N TYR A 55 0.05 13.11 -7.25
CA TYR A 55 0.14 13.76 -8.56
C TYR A 55 -1.17 13.70 -9.34
N ALA A 56 -1.87 12.57 -9.33
CA ALA A 56 -3.15 12.43 -10.02
C ALA A 56 -4.21 13.41 -9.49
N GLU A 57 -4.15 13.75 -8.20
CA GLU A 57 -5.04 14.72 -7.56
C GLU A 57 -4.52 16.17 -7.60
N SER A 58 -3.33 16.43 -8.18
CA SER A 58 -2.64 17.73 -8.15
C SER A 58 -2.23 18.21 -6.74
N PHE A 59 -1.90 17.26 -5.85
CA PHE A 59 -1.41 17.48 -4.48
C PHE A 59 0.07 17.09 -4.32
N GLU A 60 0.82 16.93 -5.41
CA GLU A 60 2.22 16.48 -5.38
C GLU A 60 3.18 17.49 -4.73
N SER A 61 2.78 18.75 -4.56
CA SER A 61 3.55 19.74 -3.78
C SER A 61 3.31 19.63 -2.27
N GLU A 62 2.21 19.02 -1.85
CA GLU A 62 1.75 18.99 -0.46
C GLU A 62 2.00 17.62 0.19
N ILE A 63 1.75 16.51 -0.51
CA ILE A 63 1.77 15.14 0.05
C ILE A 63 2.42 14.12 -0.90
N GLY A 64 2.36 12.84 -0.52
CA GLY A 64 2.71 11.69 -1.37
C GLY A 64 4.17 11.25 -1.34
N THR A 65 5.09 12.03 -0.77
CA THR A 65 6.50 11.66 -0.56
C THR A 65 7.01 12.22 0.77
N LEU A 66 8.06 11.60 1.32
CA LEU A 66 8.73 12.08 2.54
C LEU A 66 9.85 13.05 2.17
N GLU A 67 9.52 14.33 2.01
CA GLU A 67 10.44 15.39 1.59
C GLU A 67 10.22 16.69 2.39
N PRO A 68 11.26 17.48 2.68
CA PRO A 68 11.10 18.77 3.36
C PRO A 68 10.15 19.71 2.62
N GLY A 69 9.21 20.31 3.35
CA GLY A 69 8.22 21.25 2.82
C GLY A 69 6.84 20.63 2.56
N LYS A 70 6.71 19.30 2.60
CA LYS A 70 5.44 18.58 2.52
C LYS A 70 4.82 18.34 3.91
N LEU A 71 3.51 18.03 3.94
CA LEU A 71 2.82 17.63 5.16
C LEU A 71 3.41 16.32 5.69
N ALA A 72 3.46 16.20 7.02
CA ALA A 72 3.92 14.99 7.69
C ALA A 72 2.77 13.98 7.84
N ASP A 73 2.29 13.48 6.70
CA ASP A 73 1.32 12.39 6.61
C ASP A 73 2.08 11.07 6.45
N ILE A 74 2.20 10.32 7.54
CA ILE A 74 3.12 9.17 7.65
C ILE A 74 2.42 7.99 8.30
N ILE A 75 2.67 6.79 7.77
CA ILE A 75 2.41 5.54 8.50
C ILE A 75 3.72 4.85 8.85
N VAL A 76 3.74 4.19 10.00
CA VAL A 76 4.81 3.25 10.39
C VAL A 76 4.23 1.86 10.39
N LEU A 77 4.86 0.94 9.67
CA LEU A 77 4.48 -0.47 9.63
C LEU A 77 5.26 -1.27 10.64
N ASP A 78 4.66 -2.35 11.13
CA ASP A 78 5.28 -3.27 12.09
C ASP A 78 6.39 -4.15 11.48
N CYS A 79 6.52 -4.12 10.15
CA CYS A 79 7.57 -4.80 9.40
C CYS A 79 7.99 -3.99 8.17
N CYS A 80 9.19 -4.29 7.67
CA CYS A 80 9.65 -3.81 6.37
C CYS A 80 9.06 -4.69 5.27
N LEU A 81 8.23 -4.13 4.39
CA LEU A 81 7.57 -4.89 3.32
C LEU A 81 8.57 -5.48 2.29
N PHE A 82 9.79 -4.94 2.22
CA PHE A 82 10.84 -5.45 1.32
C PHE A 82 11.58 -6.67 1.88
N ASP A 83 11.42 -6.97 3.16
CA ASP A 83 12.12 -8.06 3.85
C ASP A 83 11.23 -9.28 4.11
N ILE A 84 9.97 -9.24 3.66
CA ILE A 84 8.98 -10.32 3.81
C ILE A 84 8.58 -10.92 2.47
N ASP A 85 7.96 -12.10 2.48
CA ASP A 85 7.34 -12.66 1.27
C ASP A 85 6.16 -11.75 0.86
N PRO A 86 5.98 -11.45 -0.44
CA PRO A 86 4.82 -10.68 -0.91
C PRO A 86 3.47 -11.23 -0.43
N ILE A 87 3.37 -12.53 -0.16
CA ILE A 87 2.16 -13.13 0.38
C ILE A 87 1.81 -12.62 1.78
N ASP A 88 2.80 -12.15 2.54
CA ASP A 88 2.65 -11.72 3.92
C ASP A 88 2.25 -10.23 4.04
N ILE A 89 2.32 -9.46 2.94
CA ILE A 89 1.96 -8.02 2.92
C ILE A 89 0.55 -7.78 3.48
N ARG A 90 -0.41 -8.67 3.20
CA ARG A 90 -1.81 -8.56 3.68
C ARG A 90 -1.96 -8.68 5.20
N TYR A 91 -0.92 -9.14 5.89
CA TYR A 91 -0.89 -9.30 7.35
C TYR A 91 -0.10 -8.20 8.07
N ALA A 92 0.66 -7.39 7.33
CA ALA A 92 1.34 -6.24 7.90
C ALA A 92 0.34 -5.29 8.58
N GLN A 93 0.77 -4.71 9.70
CA GLN A 93 -0.07 -3.83 10.49
C GLN A 93 0.56 -2.44 10.60
N VAL A 94 -0.30 -1.43 10.67
CA VAL A 94 0.12 -0.07 10.96
C VAL A 94 0.34 0.05 12.47
N ASP A 95 1.55 0.41 12.87
CA ASP A 95 1.89 0.73 14.26
C ASP A 95 1.52 2.17 14.61
N ILE A 96 1.72 3.10 13.68
CA ILE A 96 1.47 4.54 13.87
C ILE A 96 0.84 5.12 12.61
N THR A 97 -0.17 5.97 12.77
CA THR A 97 -0.62 6.91 11.74
C THR A 97 -0.44 8.34 12.24
N MET A 98 0.26 9.14 11.45
CA MET A 98 0.47 10.56 11.66
C MET A 98 -0.19 11.34 10.53
N VAL A 99 -0.94 12.39 10.88
CA VAL A 99 -1.57 13.32 9.94
C VAL A 99 -1.16 14.72 10.31
N ASP A 100 -0.60 15.47 9.37
CA ASP A 100 -0.06 16.82 9.56
C ASP A 100 0.85 16.93 10.80
N GLY A 101 1.71 15.93 11.00
CA GLY A 101 2.66 15.88 12.12
C GLY A 101 2.06 15.45 13.47
N ILE A 102 0.75 15.18 13.54
CA ILE A 102 0.06 14.74 14.76
C ILE A 102 -0.20 13.24 14.67
N ILE A 103 0.22 12.48 15.69
CA ILE A 103 -0.13 11.07 15.82
C ILE A 103 -1.62 10.96 16.11
N VAL A 104 -2.37 10.36 15.19
CA VAL A 104 -3.83 10.17 15.30
C VAL A 104 -4.21 8.72 15.60
N TYR A 105 -3.27 7.80 15.42
CA TYR A 105 -3.42 6.39 15.74
C TYR A 105 -2.07 5.82 16.18
N GLU A 106 -2.10 5.01 17.24
CA GLU A 106 -1.00 4.17 17.71
C GLU A 106 -1.59 2.82 18.10
N ARG A 107 -0.97 1.73 17.65
CA ARG A 107 -1.43 0.36 17.94
C ARG A 107 -1.14 0.02 19.41
N ASP A 108 -2.18 -0.31 20.17
CA ASP A 108 -2.03 -0.85 21.52
C ASP A 108 -1.29 -2.20 21.47
N ARG A 109 -0.25 -2.35 22.30
CA ARG A 109 0.56 -3.57 22.41
C ARG A 109 0.03 -4.57 23.44
#